data_AF-A0A8B5WKF8-F1
#
_entry.id   AF-A0A8B5WKF8-F1
#
_cell.length_a   1.000
_cell.length_b   1.000
_cell.length_c   1.000
_cell.angle_alpha   90.00
_cell.angle_beta   90.00
_cell.angle_gamma   90.00
#
_symmetry.space_group_name_H-M   'P 1'
#
loop_
_entity.id
_entity.type
_entity.pdbx_description
1 polymer ?
#
loop_
_entity_poly.entity_id
_entity_poly.type
_entity_poly.pdbx_seq_one_letter_code
_entity_poly.pdbx_strand_id
1 'polypeptide(L)'
;MAAYTFQVTDERLNRVLESESRRRGVSVSELVLGTLQDAFLDADEKRLRYDELDDLAGSWSHAEADEFDEAVRGFAEIDRELWQD
;
A
#
# COMPACT_ATOMS: atom_id res chain seq x y z
N MET A 1 -11.95 -15.58 18.75
CA MET A 1 -12.08 -14.28 18.06
C MET A 1 -12.79 -13.33 19.00
N ALA A 2 -12.28 -12.12 19.18
CA ALA A 2 -12.95 -11.07 19.96
C ALA A 2 -13.84 -10.24 19.02
N ALA A 3 -15.09 -10.01 19.42
CA ALA A 3 -16.00 -9.13 18.70
C ALA A 3 -16.02 -7.76 19.41
N TYR A 4 -15.78 -6.70 18.65
CA TYR A 4 -15.82 -5.33 19.14
C TYR A 4 -17.01 -4.60 18.51
N THR A 5 -17.79 -3.93 19.35
CA THR A 5 -18.89 -3.07 18.92
C THR A 5 -18.53 -1.64 19.28
N PHE A 6 -18.64 -0.73 18.32
CA PHE A 6 -18.46 0.70 18.54
C PHE A 6 -19.71 1.46 18.09
N GLN A 7 -19.94 2.62 18.68
CA GLN A 7 -21.04 3.51 18.32
C GLN A 7 -20.46 4.84 17.86
N VAL A 8 -20.91 5.30 16.68
CA VAL A 8 -20.56 6.61 16.15
C VAL A 8 -21.61 7.61 16.63
N THR A 9 -21.19 8.56 17.47
CA THR A 9 -22.06 9.59 18.06
C THR A 9 -22.14 10.85 17.20
N ASP A 10 -21.17 11.06 16.30
CA ASP A 10 -21.15 12.19 15.39
C ASP A 10 -22.05 11.90 14.16
N GLU A 11 -23.14 12.65 14.06
CA GLU A 11 -24.13 12.55 12.99
C GLU A 11 -23.55 12.86 11.60
N ARG A 12 -22.60 13.79 11.51
CA ARG A 12 -21.92 14.10 10.25
C ARG A 12 -21.06 12.93 9.81
N LEU A 13 -20.33 12.32 10.75
CA LEU A 13 -19.51 11.14 10.47
C LEU A 13 -20.38 9.95 10.02
N ASN A 14 -21.52 9.72 10.68
CA ASN A 14 -22.48 8.67 10.26
C ASN A 14 -22.91 8.85 8.81
N ARG A 15 -23.31 10.06 8.41
CA ARG A 15 -23.72 10.34 7.02
C ARG A 15 -22.60 10.11 6.02
N VAL A 16 -21.37 10.49 6.36
CA VAL A 16 -20.20 10.26 5.50
C VAL A 16 -19.92 8.77 5.35
N LEU A 17 -19.94 8.01 6.45
CA LEU A 17 -19.73 6.56 6.42
C LEU A 17 -20.81 5.83 5.60
N GLU A 18 -22.07 6.20 5.73
CA GLU A 18 -23.15 5.64 4.90
C GLU A 18 -23.01 5.99 3.41
N SER A 19 -22.62 7.23 3.11
CA SER A 19 -22.41 7.67 1.73
C SER A 19 -21.24 6.92 1.08
N GLU A 20 -20.12 6.80 1.79
CA GLU A 20 -18.94 6.09 1.32
C GLU A 20 -19.18 4.59 1.18
N SER A 21 -19.90 3.97 2.12
CA SER A 21 -20.21 2.54 2.06
C SER A 21 -21.06 2.22 0.83
N ARG A 22 -22.06 3.05 0.53
CA ARG A 22 -22.86 2.96 -0.71
C ARG A 22 -22.02 3.19 -1.96
N ARG A 23 -21.13 4.20 -1.96
CA ARG A 23 -20.26 4.49 -3.11
C ARG A 23 -19.34 3.33 -3.45
N ARG A 24 -18.84 2.62 -2.43
CA ARG A 24 -17.90 1.50 -2.58
C ARG A 24 -18.58 0.13 -2.65
N GLY A 25 -19.88 0.05 -2.36
CA GLY A 25 -20.64 -1.20 -2.39
C GLY A 25 -20.32 -2.16 -1.24
N VAL A 26 -19.81 -1.66 -0.11
CA VAL A 26 -19.41 -2.46 1.06
C VAL A 26 -20.24 -2.08 2.30
N SER A 27 -20.22 -2.92 3.33
CA SER A 27 -20.88 -2.58 4.60
C SER A 27 -20.11 -1.48 5.36
N VAL A 28 -20.79 -0.77 6.27
CA VAL A 28 -20.12 0.26 7.11
C VAL A 28 -19.03 -0.37 7.99
N SER A 29 -19.28 -1.55 8.55
CA SER A 29 -18.29 -2.26 9.37
C SER A 29 -17.05 -2.65 8.56
N GLU A 30 -17.24 -3.13 7.34
CA GLU A 30 -16.16 -3.47 6.42
C GLU A 30 -15.37 -2.24 5.99
N LEU A 31 -16.06 -1.13 5.67
CA LEU A 31 -15.41 0.16 5.38
C LEU A 31 -14.53 0.63 6.54
N VAL A 32 -15.04 0.56 7.77
CA VAL A 32 -14.29 0.98 8.96
C VAL A 32 -13.11 0.06 9.21
N LEU A 33 -13.29 -1.26 9.13
CA LEU A 33 -12.19 -2.21 9.30
C LEU A 33 -11.10 -2.02 8.24
N GLY A 34 -11.47 -1.89 6.96
CA GLY A 34 -10.50 -1.63 5.89
C GLY A 34 -9.77 -0.32 6.09
N THR A 35 -10.46 0.74 6.52
CA THR A 35 -9.82 2.03 6.83
C THR A 35 -8.85 1.93 8.01
N LEU A 36 -9.19 1.16 9.05
CA LEU A 36 -8.31 0.94 10.20
C LEU A 36 -7.11 0.07 9.84
N GLN A 37 -7.29 -0.94 8.99
CA GLN A 37 -6.20 -1.75 8.44
C GLN A 37 -5.24 -0.87 7.64
N ASP A 38 -5.78 -0.07 6.72
CA ASP A 38 -5.01 0.89 5.92
C ASP A 38 -4.21 1.88 6.77
N ALA A 39 -4.82 2.39 7.85
CA ALA A 39 -4.24 3.43 8.68
C ALA A 39 -3.22 2.94 9.71
N PHE A 40 -3.42 1.72 10.25
CA PHE A 40 -2.65 1.22 11.39
C PHE A 40 -1.81 -0.03 11.08
N LEU A 41 -2.13 -0.78 10.05
CA LEU A 41 -1.47 -2.05 9.71
C LEU A 41 -0.70 -1.95 8.38
N ASP A 42 -1.27 -1.28 7.37
CA ASP A 42 -0.69 -1.24 6.01
C ASP A 42 0.25 -0.03 5.77
N ALA A 43 0.52 0.79 6.80
CA ALA A 43 1.42 1.92 6.70
C ALA A 43 2.88 1.50 6.41
N ASP A 44 3.27 0.26 6.75
CA ASP A 44 4.58 -0.32 6.43
C ASP A 44 4.54 -1.24 5.19
N GLU A 45 3.40 -1.87 4.85
CA GLU A 45 3.31 -2.85 3.74
C GLU A 45 2.95 -2.25 2.38
N LYS A 46 2.37 -1.04 2.32
CA LYS A 46 2.10 -0.35 1.04
C LYS A 46 3.34 0.35 0.49
N ARG A 47 4.39 -0.43 0.16
CA ARG A 47 5.08 -0.17 -1.11
C ARG A 47 4.06 -0.50 -2.19
N LEU A 48 3.30 0.52 -2.61
CA LEU A 48 2.35 0.40 -3.72
C LEU A 48 3.10 -0.21 -4.91
N ARG A 49 2.83 -1.49 -5.16
CA ARG A 49 3.38 -2.21 -6.28
C ARG A 49 2.45 -1.92 -7.45
N TYR A 50 2.91 -1.04 -8.35
CA TYR A 50 2.16 -0.60 -9.52
C TYR A 50 2.55 -1.46 -10.72
N ASP A 51 1.81 -2.54 -10.96
CA ASP A 51 2.08 -3.47 -12.07
C ASP A 51 1.44 -3.00 -13.41
N GLU A 52 0.69 -1.88 -13.42
CA GLU A 52 -0.06 -1.39 -14.61
C GLU A 52 0.84 -0.93 -15.77
N LEU A 53 2.13 -0.66 -15.48
CA LEU A 53 3.10 -0.23 -16.47
C LEU A 53 4.09 -1.35 -16.84
N ASP A 54 3.95 -2.55 -16.26
CA ASP A 54 4.85 -3.68 -16.52
C ASP A 54 4.80 -4.10 -18.00
N ASP A 55 3.61 -4.07 -18.60
CA ASP A 55 3.40 -4.35 -20.03
C ASP A 55 4.10 -3.33 -20.96
N LEU A 56 4.48 -2.15 -20.44
CA LEU A 56 5.21 -1.11 -21.16
C LEU A 56 6.72 -1.13 -20.88
N ALA A 57 7.15 -1.81 -19.81
CA ALA A 57 8.55 -1.86 -19.38
C ALA A 57 9.40 -2.93 -20.08
N GLY A 58 8.77 -3.77 -20.92
CA GLY A 58 9.48 -4.77 -21.73
C GLY A 58 9.42 -6.19 -21.15
N SER A 59 9.90 -7.15 -21.93
CA SER A 59 9.63 -8.59 -21.78
C SER A 59 10.52 -9.33 -20.79
N TRP A 60 11.06 -8.66 -19.78
CA TRP A 60 11.99 -9.31 -18.86
C TRP A 60 11.24 -10.29 -17.97
N SER A 61 11.68 -11.55 -18.01
CA SER A 61 11.29 -12.52 -17.01
C SER A 61 11.87 -12.12 -15.64
N HIS A 62 11.24 -12.58 -14.57
CA HIS A 62 11.75 -12.31 -13.21
C HIS A 62 13.19 -12.81 -13.03
N ALA A 63 13.56 -13.92 -13.69
CA ALA A 63 14.91 -14.44 -13.65
C ALA A 63 15.95 -13.51 -14.31
N GLU A 64 15.59 -12.86 -15.42
CA GLU A 64 16.46 -11.88 -16.09
C GLU A 64 16.62 -10.60 -15.24
N ALA A 65 15.57 -10.19 -14.55
CA ALA A 65 15.63 -9.08 -13.61
C ALA A 65 16.56 -9.41 -12.42
N ASP A 66 16.41 -10.60 -11.82
CA ASP A 66 17.25 -11.05 -10.71
C ASP A 66 18.73 -11.14 -11.12
N GLU A 67 19.03 -11.66 -12.31
CA GLU A 67 20.40 -11.76 -12.83
C GLU A 67 21.03 -10.37 -13.03
N PHE A 68 20.25 -9.42 -13.54
CA PHE A 68 20.72 -8.05 -13.70
C PHE A 68 20.98 -7.37 -12.36
N ASP A 69 20.07 -7.51 -11.39
CA ASP A 69 20.23 -6.94 -10.04
C ASP A 69 21.48 -7.50 -9.34
N GLU A 70 21.76 -8.79 -9.51
CA GLU A 70 23.00 -9.43 -9.06
C GLU A 70 24.24 -8.77 -9.72
N ALA A 71 24.20 -8.57 -11.03
CA ALA A 71 25.29 -8.01 -11.81
C ALA A 71 25.58 -6.54 -11.48
N VAL A 72 24.55 -5.74 -11.17
CA VAL A 72 24.70 -4.31 -10.87
C VAL A 72 24.85 -3.99 -9.39
N ARG A 73 24.72 -4.98 -8.49
CA ARG A 73 24.78 -4.80 -7.03
C ARG A 73 25.97 -3.98 -6.55
N GLY A 74 27.14 -4.17 -7.15
CA GLY A 74 28.36 -3.43 -6.80
C GLY A 74 28.31 -1.92 -7.12
N PHE A 75 27.45 -1.50 -8.06
CA PHE A 75 27.27 -0.08 -8.39
C PHE A 75 26.25 0.62 -7.49
N ALA A 76 25.47 -0.12 -6.70
CA ALA A 76 24.51 0.43 -5.76
C ALA A 76 25.15 0.87 -4.42
N GLU A 77 26.44 0.58 -4.22
CA GLU A 77 27.18 1.02 -3.06
C GLU A 77 27.43 2.53 -3.13
N ILE A 78 26.82 3.28 -2.21
CA ILE A 78 27.05 4.72 -2.08
C ILE A 78 28.39 4.92 -1.38
N ASP A 79 29.39 5.35 -2.14
CA ASP A 79 30.65 5.82 -1.58
C ASP A 79 30.41 7.12 -0.80
N ARG A 80 30.47 7.02 0.53
CA ARG A 80 30.23 8.14 1.44
C ARG A 80 31.33 9.20 1.39
N GLU A 81 32.52 8.87 0.92
CA GLU A 81 33.64 9.83 0.81
C GLU A 81 33.44 10.78 -0.38
N LEU A 82 32.78 10.31 -1.45
CA LEU A 82 32.38 11.15 -2.60
C LEU A 82 31.26 12.18 -2.27
N TRP A 83 30.63 12.08 -1.10
CA TRP A 83 29.48 12.88 -0.68
C TRP A 83 29.78 13.81 0.52
N GLN A 84 31.06 14.00 0.87
CA GLN A 84 31.47 14.99 1.88
C GLN A 84 31.82 16.31 1.17
N ASP A 85 31.14 17.40 1.55
CA ASP A 85 31.47 18.78 1.14
C ASP A 85 32.73 19.32 1.83
#